data_AF-I3SVR2-F1
#
_entry.id   AF-I3SVR2-F1
#
_cell.length_a   1.000
_cell.length_b   1.000
_cell.length_c   1.000
_cell.angle_alpha   90.00
_cell.angle_beta   90.00
_cell.angle_gamma   90.00
#
_symmetry.space_group_name_H-M   'P 1'
#
loop_
_entity.id
_entity.type
_entity.pdbx_description
1 polymer ?
#
loop_
_entity_poly.entity_id
_entity_poly.type
_entity_poly.pdbx_seq_one_letter_code
_entity_poly.pdbx_strand_id
1 'polypeptide(L)'
;MSENVRAILDQAGFNEVGVYRMSNDLIGCSLADAAATPTYMEYLEGASRSTSLHVTYINTTLETKAYAHEIVPTITCTSSNVVQTILQAFAQVPDLNVWYGPDSYMGANVVELFRQMTKMTDEEVTALHPEHSVDSIRSLLPRLHYFQDGTCIVHHLFDNEVVEKIKEMYCDAFLTAHLEVPGEMFSLAMEAKRRGMGRSRLHTEYFGFH
;
A
#
# COMPACT_ATOMS: atom_id res chain seq x y z
N MET A 1 4.20 9.66 12.16
CA MET A 1 4.07 10.77 11.16
C MET A 1 4.89 11.99 11.50
N SER A 2 4.63 12.68 12.63
CA SER A 2 5.44 13.85 13.05
C SER A 2 6.92 13.52 13.20
N GLU A 3 7.25 12.31 13.67
CA GLU A 3 8.61 11.78 13.71
C GLU A 3 9.26 11.69 12.33
N ASN A 4 8.56 11.15 11.32
CA ASN A 4 9.08 11.12 9.95
C ASN A 4 9.38 12.54 9.44
N VAL A 5 8.47 13.51 9.70
CA VAL A 5 8.67 14.92 9.31
C VAL A 5 9.91 15.50 10.00
N ARG A 6 10.04 15.28 11.32
CA ARG A 6 11.20 15.74 12.09
C ARG A 6 12.51 15.18 11.52
N ALA A 7 12.58 13.87 11.28
CA ALA A 7 13.78 13.22 10.74
C ALA A 7 14.20 13.77 9.36
N ILE A 8 13.24 14.01 8.46
CA ILE A 8 13.52 14.57 7.13
C ILE A 8 14.01 16.01 7.22
N LEU A 9 13.40 16.83 8.07
CA LEU A 9 13.83 18.22 8.27
C LEU A 9 15.24 18.29 8.88
N ASP A 10 15.56 17.42 9.84
CA ASP A 10 16.88 17.35 10.46
C ASP A 10 17.95 16.96 9.43
N GLN A 11 17.67 15.93 8.62
CA GLN A 11 18.56 15.51 7.53
C GLN A 11 18.79 16.63 6.51
N ALA A 12 17.77 17.44 6.23
CA ALA A 12 17.86 18.59 5.34
C ALA A 12 18.48 19.84 5.98
N GLY A 13 18.85 19.79 7.26
CA GLY A 13 19.50 20.88 7.99
C GLY A 13 18.54 21.92 8.60
N PHE A 14 17.22 21.71 8.53
CA PHE A 14 16.18 22.61 9.03
C PHE A 14 15.80 22.28 10.50
N ASN A 15 16.80 22.25 11.37
CA ASN A 15 16.64 21.88 12.77
C ASN A 15 15.79 22.90 13.57
N GLU A 16 15.74 24.15 13.10
CA GLU A 16 15.01 25.27 13.70
C GLU A 16 13.51 25.28 13.41
N VAL A 17 13.06 24.56 12.38
CA VAL A 17 11.64 24.52 11.99
C VAL A 17 10.87 23.70 13.02
N GLY A 18 9.88 24.30 13.69
CA GLY A 18 9.06 23.59 14.68
C GLY A 18 8.18 22.50 14.04
N VAL A 19 8.19 21.30 14.61
CA VAL A 19 7.26 20.20 14.25
C VAL A 19 6.28 20.01 15.41
N TYR A 20 5.00 20.28 15.14
CA TYR A 20 3.97 20.26 16.15
C TYR A 20 3.14 18.97 16.08
N ARG A 21 2.78 18.44 17.25
CA ARG A 21 1.80 17.35 17.40
C ARG A 21 0.45 17.96 17.74
N MET A 22 -0.63 17.29 17.33
CA MET A 22 -2.00 17.77 17.61
C MET A 22 -2.36 17.66 19.10
N SER A 23 -1.83 16.65 19.79
CA SER A 23 -1.97 16.46 21.23
C SER A 23 -0.62 16.10 21.84
N ASN A 24 -0.48 16.38 23.14
CA ASN A 24 0.61 15.87 23.97
C ASN A 24 0.38 14.41 24.39
N ASP A 25 -0.88 13.93 24.30
CA ASP A 25 -1.22 12.53 24.56
C ASP A 25 -0.65 11.62 23.46
N LEU A 26 -0.43 10.35 23.80
CA LEU A 26 -0.01 9.35 22.84
C LEU A 26 -1.12 9.09 21.81
N ILE A 27 -0.85 9.44 20.55
CA ILE A 27 -1.71 9.11 19.40
C ILE A 27 -1.03 7.95 18.65
N GLY A 28 -1.52 6.74 18.89
CA GLY A 28 -1.01 5.49 18.29
C GLY A 28 -1.65 5.15 16.94
N CYS A 29 -1.12 4.10 16.31
CA CYS A 29 -1.66 3.54 15.08
C CYS A 29 -1.54 2.01 15.14
N SER A 30 -2.66 1.29 14.98
CA SER A 30 -2.67 -0.18 15.06
C SER A 30 -1.73 -0.85 14.06
N LEU A 31 -1.51 -0.23 12.90
CA LEU A 31 -0.55 -0.69 11.90
C LEU A 31 0.91 -0.51 12.36
N ALA A 32 1.22 0.59 13.04
CA ALA A 32 2.55 0.81 13.59
C ALA A 32 2.85 -0.21 14.70
N ASP A 33 1.85 -0.53 15.52
CA ASP A 33 1.95 -1.56 16.55
C ASP A 33 2.15 -2.96 15.92
N ALA A 34 1.40 -3.29 14.86
CA ALA A 34 1.56 -4.55 14.14
C ALA A 34 2.97 -4.71 13.55
N ALA A 35 3.55 -3.64 13.01
CA ALA A 35 4.91 -3.65 12.46
C ALA A 35 6.02 -3.74 13.53
N ALA A 36 5.69 -3.51 14.80
CA ALA A 36 6.63 -3.63 15.92
C ALA A 36 6.60 -5.05 16.55
N THR A 37 5.77 -5.96 16.04
CA THR A 37 5.65 -7.31 16.58
C THR A 37 6.82 -8.21 16.14
N PRO A 38 7.17 -9.24 16.93
CA PRO A 38 8.15 -10.25 16.53
C PRO A 38 7.78 -10.97 15.22
N THR A 39 6.49 -11.21 14.98
CA THR A 39 6.02 -11.86 13.74
C THR A 39 6.30 -11.02 12.49
N TYR A 40 6.28 -9.70 12.61
CA TYR A 40 6.71 -8.82 11.52
C TYR A 40 8.21 -8.95 11.24
N MET A 41 9.03 -9.11 12.28
CA MET A 41 10.47 -9.32 12.10
C MET A 41 10.78 -10.68 11.47
N GLU A 42 10.11 -11.75 11.91
CA GLU A 42 10.20 -13.08 11.27
C GLU A 42 9.80 -13.05 9.79
N TYR A 43 8.78 -12.25 9.44
CA TYR A 43 8.37 -12.01 8.07
C TYR A 43 9.50 -11.36 7.24
N LEU A 44 10.21 -10.36 7.79
CA LEU A 44 11.35 -9.72 7.12
C LEU A 44 12.60 -10.62 7.06
N GLU A 45 12.82 -11.48 8.06
CA GLU A 45 13.87 -12.50 8.00
C GLU A 45 13.63 -13.53 6.90
N GLY A 46 12.37 -13.81 6.57
CA GLY A 46 12.02 -14.60 5.38
C GLY A 46 12.46 -13.90 4.10
N ALA A 47 12.24 -12.59 4.02
CA ALA A 47 12.57 -11.76 2.88
C ALA A 47 14.07 -11.66 2.61
N SER A 48 14.92 -11.60 3.65
CA SER A 48 16.38 -11.46 3.51
C SER A 48 17.09 -12.65 2.84
N ARG A 49 16.38 -13.77 2.63
CA ARG A 49 16.92 -15.00 2.01
C ARG A 49 17.00 -14.94 0.49
N SER A 50 16.55 -13.85 -0.12
CA SER A 50 16.55 -13.65 -1.57
C SER A 50 16.80 -12.18 -1.91
N THR A 51 16.98 -11.86 -3.20
CA THR A 51 17.00 -10.48 -3.67
C THR A 51 15.63 -9.86 -3.42
N SER A 52 15.52 -9.10 -2.34
CA SER A 52 14.24 -8.57 -1.86
C SER A 52 14.28 -7.06 -1.64
N LEU A 53 13.12 -6.43 -1.79
CA LEU A 53 12.82 -5.08 -1.36
C LEU A 53 11.65 -5.13 -0.41
N HIS A 54 11.82 -4.53 0.77
CA HIS A 54 10.72 -4.29 1.69
C HIS A 54 10.08 -2.93 1.37
N VAL A 55 8.79 -2.95 1.04
CA VAL A 55 8.00 -1.75 0.79
C VAL A 55 7.09 -1.54 1.99
N THR A 56 7.42 -0.58 2.84
CA THR A 56 6.70 -0.35 4.10
C THR A 56 5.77 0.85 4.00
N TYR A 57 4.56 0.72 4.54
CA TYR A 57 3.63 1.83 4.61
C TYR A 57 4.09 2.87 5.64
N ILE A 58 3.84 4.16 5.36
CA ILE A 58 4.29 5.29 6.18
C ILE A 58 3.78 5.24 7.63
N ASN A 59 2.64 4.56 7.86
CA ASN A 59 2.01 4.31 9.16
C ASN A 59 2.76 3.23 9.97
N THR A 60 4.06 3.45 10.14
CA THR A 60 5.01 2.65 10.91
C THR A 60 5.94 3.60 11.67
N THR A 61 6.55 3.15 12.77
CA THR A 61 7.52 3.95 13.54
C THR A 61 8.82 4.15 12.75
N LEU A 62 9.63 5.15 13.11
CA LEU A 62 10.98 5.29 12.51
C LEU A 62 11.90 4.14 12.94
N GLU A 63 11.77 3.69 14.17
CA GLU A 63 12.53 2.58 14.74
C GLU A 63 12.32 1.29 13.93
N THR A 64 11.05 0.92 13.68
CA THR A 64 10.73 -0.26 12.85
C THR A 64 11.30 -0.12 11.44
N LYS A 65 11.27 1.08 10.84
CA LYS A 65 11.86 1.31 9.51
C LYS A 65 13.37 1.12 9.51
N ALA A 66 14.05 1.60 10.55
CA ALA A 66 15.50 1.46 10.70
C ALA A 66 15.89 -0.01 10.84
N TYR A 67 15.27 -0.75 11.77
CA TYR A 67 15.52 -2.18 11.93
C TYR A 67 15.19 -2.98 10.67
N ALA A 68 14.04 -2.68 10.03
CA ALA A 68 13.69 -3.34 8.77
C ALA A 68 14.75 -3.11 7.69
N HIS A 69 15.29 -1.89 7.59
CA HIS A 69 16.33 -1.55 6.61
C HIS A 69 17.66 -2.29 6.86
N GLU A 70 17.98 -2.61 8.12
CA GLU A 70 19.15 -3.45 8.46
C GLU A 70 18.98 -4.90 7.98
N ILE A 71 17.75 -5.41 7.89
CA ILE A 71 17.44 -6.80 7.48
C ILE A 71 17.28 -6.90 5.96
N VAL A 72 16.50 -5.99 5.36
CA VAL A 72 16.19 -5.94 3.93
C VAL A 72 16.15 -4.48 3.48
N PRO A 73 16.71 -4.12 2.29
CA PRO A 73 16.55 -2.80 1.73
C PRO A 73 15.09 -2.35 1.79
N THR A 74 14.85 -1.25 2.51
CA THR A 74 13.50 -0.79 2.86
C THR A 74 13.20 0.56 2.22
N ILE A 75 12.07 0.66 1.53
CA ILE A 75 11.51 1.90 0.99
C ILE A 75 10.15 2.18 1.65
N THR A 76 9.92 3.43 2.03
CA THR A 76 8.62 3.86 2.57
C THR A 76 7.67 4.30 1.45
N CYS A 77 6.41 3.89 1.54
CA CYS A 77 5.33 4.28 0.63
C CYS A 77 4.11 4.83 1.39
N THR A 78 3.16 5.35 0.64
CA THR A 78 1.82 5.77 1.07
C THR A 78 0.78 5.04 0.24
N SER A 79 -0.50 5.07 0.64
CA SER A 79 -1.58 4.48 -0.15
C SER A 79 -1.69 5.10 -1.55
N SER A 80 -1.27 6.35 -1.72
CA SER A 80 -1.24 7.02 -3.02
C SER A 80 -0.13 6.54 -3.96
N ASN A 81 0.99 6.00 -3.48
CA ASN A 81 2.11 5.65 -4.38
C ASN A 81 2.55 4.19 -4.31
N VAL A 82 1.97 3.37 -3.41
CA VAL A 82 2.35 1.95 -3.23
C VAL A 82 2.37 1.16 -4.56
N VAL A 83 1.36 1.34 -5.42
CA VAL A 83 1.30 0.67 -6.73
C VAL A 83 2.49 1.05 -7.61
N GLN A 84 2.75 2.35 -7.75
CA GLN A 84 3.84 2.85 -8.59
C GLN A 84 5.21 2.48 -8.02
N THR A 85 5.38 2.52 -6.69
CA THR A 85 6.60 2.07 -6.02
C THR A 85 6.91 0.61 -6.33
N ILE A 86 5.90 -0.27 -6.28
CA ILE A 86 6.09 -1.70 -6.53
C ILE A 86 6.38 -1.98 -8.00
N LEU A 87 5.63 -1.39 -8.93
CA LEU A 87 5.89 -1.53 -10.37
C LEU A 87 7.30 -1.04 -10.72
N GLN A 88 7.66 0.17 -10.30
CA GLN A 88 8.98 0.73 -10.58
C GLN A 88 10.12 -0.13 -10.03
N ALA A 89 9.94 -0.72 -8.83
CA ALA A 89 10.93 -1.62 -8.24
C ALA A 89 11.13 -2.89 -9.08
N PHE A 90 10.05 -3.52 -9.54
CA PHE A 90 10.12 -4.69 -10.41
C PHE A 90 10.71 -4.40 -11.78
N ALA A 91 10.52 -3.19 -12.31
CA ALA A 91 11.13 -2.77 -13.56
C ALA A 91 12.65 -2.56 -13.44
N GLN A 92 13.11 -2.04 -12.29
CA GLN A 92 14.52 -1.68 -12.08
C GLN A 92 15.41 -2.85 -11.66
N VAL A 93 14.87 -3.81 -10.90
CA VAL A 93 15.67 -4.89 -10.32
C VAL A 93 15.19 -6.25 -10.84
N PRO A 94 15.98 -6.93 -11.69
CA PRO A 94 15.69 -8.29 -12.13
C PRO A 94 15.57 -9.26 -10.96
N ASP A 95 14.67 -10.24 -11.07
CA ASP A 95 14.46 -11.31 -10.07
C ASP A 95 14.11 -10.83 -8.65
N LEU A 96 13.71 -9.56 -8.48
CA LEU A 96 13.31 -8.98 -7.21
C LEU A 96 12.12 -9.72 -6.58
N ASN A 97 12.13 -9.86 -5.26
CA ASN A 97 10.93 -10.16 -4.46
C ASN A 97 10.52 -8.89 -3.71
N VAL A 98 9.24 -8.53 -3.77
CA VAL A 98 8.71 -7.40 -3.01
C VAL A 98 7.96 -7.93 -1.80
N TRP A 99 8.28 -7.39 -0.64
CA TRP A 99 7.65 -7.72 0.64
C TRP A 99 6.98 -6.47 1.18
N TYR A 100 5.66 -6.44 1.16
CA TYR A 100 4.87 -5.28 1.55
C TYR A 100 4.26 -5.43 2.94
N GLY A 101 4.23 -4.35 3.73
CA GLY A 101 3.57 -4.34 5.03
C GLY A 101 3.43 -2.94 5.64
N PRO A 102 2.78 -2.81 6.80
CA PRO A 102 2.17 -3.88 7.60
C PRO A 102 0.69 -4.11 7.29
N ASP A 103 0.06 -3.33 6.40
CA ASP A 103 -1.40 -3.42 6.20
C ASP A 103 -1.80 -4.59 5.27
N SER A 104 -2.34 -5.66 5.84
CA SER A 104 -2.76 -6.88 5.12
C SER A 104 -3.80 -6.60 4.04
N TYR A 105 -4.75 -5.70 4.28
CA TYR A 105 -5.80 -5.38 3.31
C TYR A 105 -5.23 -4.60 2.13
N MET A 106 -4.38 -3.60 2.38
CA MET A 106 -3.71 -2.90 1.30
C MET A 106 -2.82 -3.84 0.48
N GLY A 107 -2.11 -4.77 1.12
CA GLY A 107 -1.32 -5.79 0.44
C GLY A 107 -2.16 -6.68 -0.47
N ALA A 108 -3.26 -7.23 0.06
CA ALA A 108 -4.19 -8.06 -0.69
C ALA A 108 -4.85 -7.28 -1.86
N ASN A 109 -5.24 -6.03 -1.63
CA ASN A 109 -5.87 -5.19 -2.64
C ASN A 109 -4.88 -4.81 -3.75
N VAL A 110 -3.61 -4.57 -3.46
CA VAL A 110 -2.57 -4.39 -4.49
C VAL A 110 -2.40 -5.65 -5.34
N VAL A 111 -2.37 -6.83 -4.72
CA VAL A 111 -2.31 -8.11 -5.47
C VAL A 111 -3.54 -8.26 -6.38
N GLU A 112 -4.74 -7.96 -5.90
CA GLU A 112 -5.96 -8.03 -6.70
C GLU A 112 -5.94 -7.03 -7.87
N LEU A 113 -5.42 -5.83 -7.67
CA LEU A 113 -5.23 -4.86 -8.76
C LEU A 113 -4.29 -5.39 -9.84
N PHE A 114 -3.17 -5.99 -9.45
CA PHE A 114 -2.23 -6.57 -10.41
C PHE A 114 -2.85 -7.77 -11.13
N ARG A 115 -3.66 -8.59 -10.44
CA ARG A 115 -4.46 -9.64 -11.10
C ARG A 115 -5.44 -9.06 -12.11
N GLN A 116 -6.08 -7.93 -11.83
CA GLN A 116 -6.96 -7.26 -12.80
C GLN A 116 -6.16 -6.71 -13.99
N MET A 117 -4.95 -6.18 -13.77
CA MET A 117 -4.05 -5.76 -14.84
C MET A 117 -3.68 -6.92 -15.79
N THR A 118 -3.62 -8.17 -15.30
CA THR A 118 -3.40 -9.33 -16.20
C THR A 118 -4.55 -9.62 -17.18
N LYS A 119 -5.70 -8.95 -17.01
CA LYS A 119 -6.88 -9.06 -17.88
C LYS A 119 -7.05 -7.83 -18.79
N MET A 120 -6.15 -6.86 -18.70
CA MET A 120 -6.11 -5.67 -19.55
C MET A 120 -5.33 -5.96 -20.84
N THR A 121 -5.31 -4.99 -21.75
CA THR A 121 -4.41 -4.98 -22.92
C THR A 121 -3.01 -4.48 -22.54
N ASP A 122 -2.00 -4.84 -23.33
CA ASP A 122 -0.63 -4.36 -23.10
C ASP A 122 -0.55 -2.83 -23.21
N GLU A 123 -1.33 -2.21 -24.09
CA GLU A 123 -1.42 -0.75 -24.23
C GLU A 123 -1.94 -0.10 -22.94
N GLU A 124 -2.99 -0.67 -22.33
CA GLU A 124 -3.54 -0.15 -21.08
C GLU A 124 -2.58 -0.36 -19.89
N VAL A 125 -1.84 -1.47 -19.84
CA VAL A 125 -0.81 -1.70 -18.80
C VAL A 125 0.37 -0.73 -18.99
N THR A 126 0.82 -0.52 -20.23
CA THR A 126 1.90 0.42 -20.56
C THR A 126 1.52 1.85 -20.18
N ALA A 127 0.25 2.22 -20.32
CA ALA A 127 -0.26 3.53 -19.89
C ALA A 127 -0.20 3.73 -18.37
N LEU A 128 -0.17 2.65 -17.57
CA LEU A 128 0.00 2.70 -16.12
C LEU A 128 1.48 2.72 -15.70
N HIS A 129 2.34 1.97 -16.41
CA HIS A 129 3.78 2.01 -16.24
C HIS A 129 4.50 1.56 -17.54
N PRO A 130 5.39 2.37 -18.12
CA PRO A 130 5.92 2.15 -19.48
C PRO A 130 6.80 0.90 -19.62
N GLU A 131 7.39 0.42 -18.53
CA GLU A 131 8.26 -0.77 -18.52
C GLU A 131 7.50 -2.08 -18.22
N HIS A 132 6.16 -2.06 -18.20
CA HIS A 132 5.34 -3.22 -17.90
C HIS A 132 4.38 -3.61 -19.03
N SER A 133 4.30 -4.91 -19.27
CA SER A 133 3.28 -5.60 -20.07
C SER A 133 2.47 -6.56 -19.21
N VAL A 134 1.35 -7.08 -19.72
CA VAL A 134 0.52 -8.10 -19.08
C VAL A 134 1.35 -9.31 -18.63
N ASP A 135 2.31 -9.75 -19.45
CA ASP A 135 3.18 -10.88 -19.12
C ASP A 135 4.15 -10.55 -17.98
N SER A 136 4.69 -9.33 -17.95
CA SER A 136 5.55 -8.87 -16.84
C SER A 136 4.77 -8.81 -15.51
N ILE A 137 3.50 -8.37 -15.54
CA ILE A 137 2.63 -8.35 -14.36
C ILE A 137 2.34 -9.79 -13.89
N ARG A 138 2.09 -10.71 -14.83
CA ARG A 138 1.88 -12.12 -14.48
C ARG A 138 3.12 -12.74 -13.84
N SER A 139 4.31 -12.37 -14.31
CA SER A 139 5.61 -12.83 -13.79
C SER A 139 5.95 -12.28 -12.40
N LEU A 140 5.56 -11.05 -12.08
CA LEU A 140 5.85 -10.45 -10.77
C LEU A 140 4.88 -10.90 -9.66
N LEU A 141 3.64 -11.30 -10.00
CA LEU A 141 2.62 -11.66 -9.01
C LEU A 141 3.07 -12.72 -7.98
N PRO A 142 3.76 -13.82 -8.36
CA PRO A 142 4.28 -14.79 -7.39
C PRO A 142 5.41 -14.26 -6.50
N ARG A 143 6.03 -13.14 -6.87
CA ARG A 143 7.15 -12.49 -6.17
C ARG A 143 6.69 -11.30 -5.32
N LEU A 144 5.39 -11.00 -5.30
CA LEU A 144 4.79 -9.98 -4.45
C LEU A 144 4.20 -10.65 -3.20
N HIS A 145 4.92 -10.51 -2.09
CA HIS A 145 4.55 -10.99 -0.77
C HIS A 145 3.99 -9.84 0.06
N TYR A 146 3.06 -10.11 0.96
CA TYR A 146 2.56 -9.10 1.89
C TYR A 146 2.32 -9.71 3.28
N PHE A 147 2.52 -8.89 4.31
CA PHE A 147 2.28 -9.28 5.70
C PHE A 147 0.78 -9.58 5.93
N GLN A 148 0.48 -10.61 6.72
CA GLN A 148 -0.89 -11.09 6.92
C GLN A 148 -1.51 -10.63 8.25
N ASP A 149 -0.71 -10.18 9.21
CA ASP A 149 -1.17 -9.94 10.59
C ASP A 149 -1.18 -8.45 10.99
N GLY A 150 -1.51 -7.54 10.06
CA GLY A 150 -1.64 -6.12 10.38
C GLY A 150 -2.86 -5.48 9.71
N THR A 151 -3.71 -4.83 10.50
CA THR A 151 -4.90 -4.15 9.97
C THR A 151 -5.09 -2.77 10.61
N CYS A 152 -5.62 -1.85 9.81
CA CYS A 152 -6.13 -0.59 10.33
C CYS A 152 -7.51 -0.84 10.96
N ILE A 153 -7.62 -0.70 12.28
CA ILE A 153 -8.88 -1.00 13.00
C ILE A 153 -10.05 -0.15 12.49
N VAL A 154 -9.79 1.08 12.03
CA VAL A 154 -10.82 1.98 11.50
C VAL A 154 -11.37 1.44 10.18
N HIS A 155 -10.50 1.01 9.27
CA HIS A 155 -10.92 0.48 7.97
C HIS A 155 -11.48 -0.94 8.05
N HIS A 156 -11.11 -1.71 9.07
CA HIS A 156 -11.66 -3.04 9.33
C HIS A 156 -13.17 -3.01 9.59
N LEU A 157 -13.73 -1.90 10.06
CA LEU A 157 -15.17 -1.75 10.32
C LEU A 157 -16.05 -1.73 9.05
N PHE A 158 -15.45 -1.64 7.86
CA PHE A 158 -16.16 -1.65 6.57
C PHE A 158 -16.27 -3.08 6.01
N ASP A 159 -16.80 -3.98 6.82
CA ASP A 159 -16.93 -5.40 6.53
C ASP A 159 -18.08 -5.75 5.57
N ASN A 160 -18.29 -7.05 5.35
CA ASN A 160 -19.35 -7.59 4.51
C ASN A 160 -20.75 -7.07 4.83
N GLU A 161 -21.11 -6.79 6.09
CA GLU A 161 -22.45 -6.28 6.40
C GLU A 161 -22.67 -4.87 5.83
N VAL A 162 -21.62 -4.05 5.84
CA VAL A 162 -21.65 -2.72 5.24
C VAL A 162 -21.75 -2.84 3.72
N VAL A 163 -21.02 -3.76 3.11
CA VAL A 163 -21.06 -4.03 1.66
C VAL A 163 -22.47 -4.41 1.20
N GLU A 164 -23.13 -5.34 1.88
CA GLU A 164 -24.47 -5.77 1.50
C GLU A 164 -25.50 -4.64 1.65
N LYS A 165 -25.42 -3.85 2.73
CA LYS A 165 -26.29 -2.66 2.88
C LYS A 165 -26.11 -1.65 1.76
N ILE A 166 -24.87 -1.42 1.29
CA ILE A 166 -24.63 -0.51 0.16
C ILE A 166 -25.24 -1.08 -1.12
N LYS A 167 -25.08 -2.38 -1.39
CA LYS A 167 -25.68 -3.03 -2.57
C LYS A 167 -27.20 -2.97 -2.56
N GLU A 168 -27.83 -3.13 -1.40
CA GLU A 168 -29.29 -3.13 -1.28
C GLU A 168 -29.90 -1.72 -1.31
N MET A 169 -29.30 -0.78 -0.57
CA MET A 169 -29.91 0.51 -0.29
C MET A 169 -29.38 1.66 -1.14
N TYR A 170 -28.18 1.52 -1.70
CA TYR A 170 -27.44 2.61 -2.37
C TYR A 170 -26.74 2.12 -3.65
N CYS A 171 -27.41 1.26 -4.42
CA CYS A 171 -26.84 0.64 -5.63
C CYS A 171 -26.53 1.64 -6.77
N ASP A 172 -27.11 2.83 -6.69
CA ASP A 172 -26.94 3.95 -7.61
C ASP A 172 -25.99 5.04 -7.08
N ALA A 173 -25.38 4.84 -5.90
CA ALA A 173 -24.45 5.80 -5.33
C ALA A 173 -23.07 5.74 -6.01
N PHE A 174 -22.37 6.88 -5.98
CA PHE A 174 -20.95 6.92 -6.33
C PHE A 174 -20.11 6.31 -5.21
N LEU A 175 -19.33 5.28 -5.52
CA LEU A 175 -18.51 4.57 -4.51
C LEU A 175 -17.02 4.85 -4.65
N THR A 176 -16.39 5.14 -3.52
CA THR A 176 -14.93 5.27 -3.41
C THR A 176 -14.42 4.48 -2.21
N ALA A 177 -13.40 3.66 -2.41
CA ALA A 177 -12.78 2.87 -1.35
C ALA A 177 -11.30 3.24 -1.17
N HIS A 178 -10.85 3.26 0.09
CA HIS A 178 -9.43 3.32 0.42
C HIS A 178 -8.79 1.94 0.19
N LEU A 179 -7.48 1.87 -0.05
CA LEU A 179 -6.81 0.57 -0.25
C LEU A 179 -6.76 -0.28 1.03
N GLU A 180 -6.97 0.31 2.20
CA GLU A 180 -6.93 -0.37 3.50
C GLU A 180 -8.26 -1.07 3.87
N VAL A 181 -9.32 -0.94 3.05
CA VAL A 181 -10.61 -1.60 3.34
C VAL A 181 -10.57 -3.09 3.03
N PRO A 182 -11.43 -3.90 3.68
CA PRO A 182 -11.63 -5.30 3.32
C PRO A 182 -11.89 -5.52 1.81
N GLY A 183 -11.46 -6.67 1.29
CA GLY A 183 -11.43 -6.94 -0.15
C GLY A 183 -12.82 -6.89 -0.81
N GLU A 184 -13.87 -7.24 -0.08
CA GLU A 184 -15.27 -7.12 -0.49
C GLU A 184 -15.67 -5.67 -0.81
N MET A 185 -15.28 -4.72 0.05
CA MET A 185 -15.59 -3.30 -0.08
C MET A 185 -14.76 -2.69 -1.20
N PHE A 186 -13.50 -3.11 -1.32
CA PHE A 186 -12.63 -2.70 -2.40
C PHE A 186 -13.18 -3.17 -3.77
N SER A 187 -13.61 -4.43 -3.85
CA SER A 187 -14.20 -5.02 -5.05
C SER A 187 -15.49 -4.32 -5.45
N LEU A 188 -16.37 -4.01 -4.49
CA LEU A 188 -17.59 -3.24 -4.72
C LEU A 188 -17.29 -1.87 -5.35
N ALA A 189 -16.34 -1.12 -4.78
CA ALA A 189 -15.95 0.16 -5.36
C ALA A 189 -15.34 0.03 -6.76
N MET A 190 -14.68 -1.10 -7.06
CA MET A 190 -14.14 -1.36 -8.39
C MET A 190 -15.18 -1.75 -9.42
N GLU A 191 -16.23 -2.47 -9.03
CA GLU A 191 -17.40 -2.68 -9.87
C GLU A 191 -18.13 -1.37 -10.17
N ALA A 192 -18.31 -0.53 -9.16
CA ALA A 192 -18.94 0.78 -9.34
C ALA A 192 -18.14 1.66 -10.30
N LYS A 193 -16.80 1.68 -10.21
CA LYS A 193 -15.93 2.37 -11.17
C LYS A 193 -16.14 1.88 -12.60
N ARG A 194 -16.21 0.56 -12.83
CA ARG A 194 -16.45 -0.01 -14.17
C ARG A 194 -17.81 0.39 -14.76
N ARG A 195 -18.80 0.68 -13.91
CA ARG A 195 -20.13 1.19 -14.32
C ARG A 195 -20.16 2.71 -14.52
N GLY A 196 -19.02 3.42 -14.37
CA GLY A 196 -18.95 4.88 -14.42
C GLY A 196 -19.45 5.56 -13.14
N MET A 197 -19.68 4.80 -12.07
CA MET A 197 -20.29 5.22 -10.81
C MET A 197 -19.35 5.02 -9.61
N GLY A 198 -18.03 5.09 -9.83
CA GLY A 198 -17.07 4.94 -8.75
C GLY A 198 -15.72 5.54 -9.05
N ARG A 199 -14.95 5.87 -8.01
CA ARG A 199 -13.54 6.25 -8.10
C ARG A 199 -12.75 5.43 -7.08
N SER A 200 -11.83 4.58 -7.54
CA SER A 200 -10.70 4.21 -6.67
C SER A 200 -9.63 5.28 -6.80
N ARG A 201 -8.87 5.53 -5.74
CA ARG A 201 -7.67 6.40 -5.74
C ARG A 201 -6.54 5.93 -6.67
N LEU A 202 -6.81 5.00 -7.60
CA LEU A 202 -5.88 4.55 -8.63
C LEU A 202 -5.94 5.40 -9.90
N HIS A 203 -6.85 6.38 -9.99
CA HIS A 203 -6.79 7.32 -11.10
C HIS A 203 -5.63 8.29 -10.92
N THR A 204 -4.82 8.33 -11.98
CA THR A 204 -3.84 9.34 -12.40
C THR A 204 -4.25 10.80 -12.20
N GLU A 205 -5.52 11.11 -11.90
CA GLU A 205 -6.01 12.47 -11.63
C GLU A 205 -5.58 13.08 -10.28
N TYR A 206 -4.82 12.35 -9.45
CA TYR A 206 -4.05 12.92 -8.32
C TYR A 206 -2.54 12.77 -8.47
N PHE A 207 -2.06 12.17 -9.57
CA PHE A 207 -0.66 12.04 -9.90
C PHE A 207 -0.30 13.15 -10.88
N GLY A 208 -0.08 14.35 -10.35
CA GLY A 208 0.20 15.56 -11.12
C GLY A 208 1.37 15.41 -12.10
N PHE A 209 1.06 14.97 -13.31
CA PHE A 209 1.84 15.19 -14.51
C PHE A 209 1.02 16.09 -15.43
N HIS A 210 1.45 17.34 -15.53
CA HIS A 210 1.25 18.19 -16.71
C HIS A 210 2.47 18.06 -17.61
#